data_AF-A0A6J6LF88-F1
#
_entry.id   AF-A0A6J6LF88-F1
#
_cell.length_a   1.000
_cell.length_b   1.000
_cell.length_c   1.000
_cell.angle_alpha   90.00
_cell.angle_beta   90.00
_cell.angle_gamma   90.00
#
_symmetry.space_group_name_H-M   'P 1'
#
loop_
_entity.id
_entity.type
_entity.pdbx_description
1 polymer ?
#
loop_
_entity_poly.entity_id
_entity_poly.type
_entity_poly.pdbx_seq_one_letter_code
_entity_poly.pdbx_strand_id
1 'polypeptide(L)'
;MHLKFLPKPKPIVLDNSVSQGAELAGTVIVFFLIGFGLDTWLNTTPWFMIGATLFGVTGQFIKMYYVYSSAMSHLEEERAQNSRGTAPQ
;
A
#
# COMPACT_ATOMS: atom_id res chain seq x y z
N MET A 1 18.50 -20.53 -36.77
CA MET A 1 18.50 -20.56 -35.30
C MET A 1 17.72 -19.33 -34.82
N HIS A 2 16.44 -19.50 -34.48
CA HIS A 2 15.49 -18.40 -34.32
C HIS A 2 15.40 -18.01 -32.84
N LEU A 3 15.98 -16.87 -32.46
CA LEU A 3 16.05 -16.37 -31.09
C LEU A 3 14.69 -15.79 -30.65
N LYS A 4 13.71 -16.66 -30.36
CA LYS A 4 12.36 -16.27 -29.91
C LYS A 4 12.17 -16.53 -28.42
N PHE A 5 13.06 -15.96 -27.60
CA PHE A 5 13.03 -16.05 -26.13
C PHE A 5 13.03 -14.66 -25.47
N LEU A 6 12.30 -13.70 -26.04
CA LEU A 6 12.03 -12.45 -25.32
C LEU A 6 10.80 -12.66 -24.43
N PRO A 7 10.95 -12.65 -23.09
CA PRO A 7 9.79 -12.63 -22.20
C PRO A 7 8.98 -11.38 -22.52
N LYS A 8 7.71 -11.58 -22.91
CA LYS A 8 6.80 -10.45 -23.11
C LYS A 8 6.63 -9.77 -21.75
N PRO A 9 6.93 -8.46 -21.62
CA PRO A 9 6.73 -7.77 -20.36
C PRO A 9 5.26 -7.93 -19.95
N LYS A 10 5.04 -8.49 -18.76
CA LYS A 10 3.70 -8.60 -18.18
C LYS A 10 3.16 -7.17 -18.06
N PRO A 11 2.00 -6.85 -18.68
CA PRO A 11 1.46 -5.50 -18.60
C PRO A 11 1.23 -5.16 -17.13
N ILE A 12 1.83 -4.06 -16.69
CA ILE A 12 1.63 -3.53 -15.35
C ILE A 12 0.19 -3.01 -15.33
N VAL A 13 -0.69 -3.78 -14.69
CA VAL A 13 -2.09 -3.40 -14.50
C VAL A 13 -2.10 -2.14 -13.64
N LEU A 14 -2.54 -1.01 -14.21
CA LEU A 14 -2.37 0.34 -13.65
C LEU A 14 -3.32 0.62 -12.46
N ASP A 15 -4.34 -0.22 -12.29
CA ASP A 15 -5.52 0.00 -11.45
C ASP A 15 -5.21 0.14 -9.96
N ASN A 16 -4.13 -0.49 -9.50
CA ASN A 16 -3.75 -0.47 -8.08
C ASN A 16 -3.23 0.90 -7.62
N SER A 17 -2.58 1.65 -8.51
CA SER A 17 -1.93 2.92 -8.14
C SER A 17 -2.93 4.03 -7.84
N VAL A 18 -3.99 4.15 -8.64
CA VAL A 18 -5.07 5.12 -8.45
C VAL A 18 -5.84 4.81 -7.17
N SER A 19 -6.16 3.54 -6.95
CA SER A 19 -6.87 3.07 -5.76
C SER A 19 -6.10 3.40 -4.48
N GLN A 20 -4.78 3.18 -4.49
CA GLN A 20 -3.90 3.47 -3.37
C GLN A 20 -3.75 4.98 -3.11
N GLY A 21 -3.70 5.80 -4.17
CA GLY A 21 -3.71 7.25 -4.06
C GLY A 21 -4.99 7.80 -3.44
N ALA A 22 -6.15 7.27 -3.87
CA ALA A 22 -7.45 7.63 -3.30
C ALA A 22 -7.56 7.22 -1.83
N GLU A 23 -7.04 6.04 -1.46
CA GLU A 23 -7.04 5.57 -0.07
C GLU A 23 -6.21 6.49 0.84
N LEU A 24 -5.03 6.90 0.37
CA LEU A 24 -4.16 7.82 1.11
C LEU A 24 -4.79 9.21 1.25
N ALA A 25 -5.33 9.77 0.17
CA ALA A 25 -6.03 11.05 0.20
C ALA A 25 -7.25 11.01 1.13
N GLY A 26 -8.04 9.93 1.06
CA GLY A 26 -9.19 9.71 1.94
C GLY A 26 -8.78 9.66 3.42
N THR A 27 -7.71 8.92 3.74
CA THR A 27 -7.16 8.85 5.09
C THR A 27 -6.73 10.22 5.60
N VAL A 28 -5.98 10.97 4.81
CA VAL A 28 -5.52 12.33 5.17
C VAL A 28 -6.71 13.26 5.42
N ILE A 29 -7.70 13.27 4.53
CA ILE A 29 -8.90 14.12 4.68
C ILE A 29 -9.64 13.78 5.98
N VAL A 30 -9.85 12.49 6.27
CA VAL A 30 -10.56 12.06 7.49
C VAL A 30 -9.83 12.54 8.74
N PHE A 31 -8.54 12.28 8.86
CA PHE A 31 -7.77 12.68 10.04
C PHE A 31 -7.62 14.21 10.15
N PHE A 32 -7.49 14.91 9.03
CA PHE A 32 -7.46 16.37 8.99
C PHE A 32 -8.78 16.96 9.50
N LEU A 33 -9.93 16.46 9.04
CA LEU A 33 -11.25 16.94 9.46
C LEU A 33 -11.51 16.65 10.95
N ILE A 34 -11.08 15.49 11.45
CA ILE A 34 -11.14 15.17 12.89
C ILE A 34 -10.32 16.18 13.68
N GLY A 35 -9.07 16.41 13.28
CA GLY A 35 -8.20 17.38 13.94
C GLY A 35 -8.77 18.80 13.90
N PHE A 36 -9.34 19.21 12.76
CA PHE A 36 -9.97 20.52 12.59
C PHE A 36 -11.18 20.70 13.51
N GLY A 37 -12.02 19.67 13.63
CA GLY A 37 -13.15 19.69 14.55
C GLY A 37 -12.71 19.84 16.02
N LEU A 38 -11.66 19.10 16.41
CA LEU A 38 -11.08 19.20 17.76
C LEU A 38 -10.46 20.57 18.02
N ASP A 39 -9.65 21.09 17.08
CA ASP A 39 -9.02 22.40 17.23
C ASP A 39 -10.06 23.53 17.34
N THR A 40 -11.13 23.45 16.54
CA THR A 40 -12.24 24.42 16.58
C THR A 40 -13.05 24.33 17.88
N TRP A 41 -13.27 23.12 18.40
CA TRP A 41 -14.03 22.91 19.63
C TRP A 41 -13.26 23.35 20.88
N LEU A 42 -11.95 23.12 20.91
CA LEU A 42 -11.07 23.41 22.05
C LEU A 42 -10.40 24.79 21.96
N ASN A 43 -10.65 25.56 20.89
CA ASN A 43 -9.95 26.83 20.58
C ASN A 43 -8.42 26.68 20.63
N THR A 44 -7.90 25.53 20.21
CA THR A 44 -6.47 25.32 20.12
C THR A 44 -5.92 25.82 18.79
N THR A 45 -4.65 26.24 18.80
CA THR A 45 -3.85 26.35 17.56
C THR A 45 -3.73 24.96 16.92
N PRO A 46 -3.37 24.81 15.62
CA PRO A 46 -3.68 23.60 14.81
C PRO A 46 -2.87 22.33 15.16
N TRP A 47 -2.75 22.03 16.45
CA TRP A 47 -2.01 20.93 17.02
C TRP A 47 -2.72 19.60 16.80
N PHE A 48 -4.05 19.56 16.95
CA PHE A 48 -4.80 18.33 16.71
C PHE A 48 -4.85 18.01 15.21
N MET A 49 -4.98 19.00 14.33
CA MET A 49 -4.86 18.83 12.88
C MET A 49 -3.52 18.22 12.48
N ILE A 50 -2.40 18.78 12.96
CA ILE A 50 -1.06 18.28 12.65
C ILE A 50 -0.87 16.87 13.22
N GLY A 51 -1.19 16.68 14.50
CA GLY A 51 -1.04 15.40 15.19
C GLY A 51 -1.87 14.28 14.55
N ALA A 52 -3.15 14.54 14.28
CA ALA A 52 -4.05 13.57 13.66
C ALA A 52 -3.59 13.22 12.23
N THR A 53 -3.18 14.21 11.44
CA THR A 53 -2.70 13.98 10.08
C THR A 53 -1.42 13.14 10.08
N LEU A 54 -0.44 13.46 10.94
CA LEU A 54 0.78 12.67 11.08
C LEU A 54 0.48 11.24 11.53
N PHE A 55 -0.47 11.06 12.44
CA PHE A 55 -0.93 9.75 12.88
C PHE A 55 -1.55 8.95 11.71
N GLY A 56 -2.45 9.56 10.94
CA GLY A 56 -3.06 8.91 9.78
C GLY A 56 -2.04 8.50 8.71
N VAL A 57 -1.09 9.39 8.40
CA VAL A 57 0.00 9.11 7.45
C VAL A 57 0.89 7.98 7.98
N THR A 58 1.29 8.03 9.25
CA THR A 58 2.13 6.98 9.87
C THR A 58 1.42 5.63 9.87
N GLY A 59 0.13 5.59 10.21
CA GLY A 59 -0.71 4.40 10.14
C GLY A 59 -0.73 3.81 8.73
N GLN A 60 -0.80 4.65 7.70
CA GLN A 60 -0.79 4.19 6.31
C GLN A 60 0.55 3.60 5.88
N PHE A 61 1.67 4.17 6.36
CA PHE A 61 2.99 3.56 6.16
C PHE A 61 3.13 2.21 6.86
N ILE A 62 2.60 2.08 8.08
CA ILE A 62 2.58 0.81 8.82
C ILE A 62 1.75 -0.23 8.05
N LYS A 63 0.54 0.15 7.59
CA LYS A 63 -0.31 -0.72 6.76
C LYS A 63 0.44 -1.19 5.51
N MET A 64 1.11 -0.27 4.81
CA MET A 64 1.89 -0.58 3.61
C MET A 64 2.98 -1.62 3.92
N TYR A 65 3.70 -1.46 5.04
CA TYR A 65 4.72 -2.42 5.45
C TYR A 65 4.14 -3.83 5.69
N TYR A 66 3.02 -3.93 6.43
CA TYR A 66 2.39 -5.21 6.71
C TYR A 66 1.81 -5.88 5.47
N VAL A 67 1.12 -5.12 4.60
CA VAL A 67 0.57 -5.62 3.34
C VAL A 67 1.67 -6.11 2.41
N TYR A 68 2.79 -5.37 2.34
CA TYR A 68 3.93 -5.79 1.54
C TYR A 68 4.55 -7.09 2.07
N SER A 69 4.72 -7.20 3.40
CA SER A 69 5.27 -8.40 4.03
C SER A 69 4.42 -9.64 3.79
N SER A 70 3.08 -9.52 3.94
CA SER A 70 2.17 -10.64 3.70
C SER A 70 2.05 -11.02 2.22
N ALA A 71 2.11 -10.04 1.31
CA ALA A 71 2.14 -10.33 -0.12
C ALA A 71 3.39 -11.12 -0.52
N MET A 72 4.53 -10.84 0.13
CA MET A 72 5.79 -11.48 -0.23
C MET A 72 5.88 -12.93 0.25
N SER A 73 5.33 -13.26 1.43
CA SER A 73 5.27 -14.65 1.90
C SER A 73 4.45 -15.54 0.96
N HIS A 74 3.33 -15.03 0.43
CA HIS A 74 2.52 -15.77 -0.55
C HIS A 74 3.27 -16.04 -1.86
N LEU A 75 4.05 -15.07 -2.35
CA LEU A 75 4.85 -15.24 -3.57
C LEU A 75 6.01 -16.21 -3.36
N GLU A 76 6.59 -16.26 -2.17
CA GLU A 76 7.62 -17.23 -1.81
C GLU A 76 7.06 -18.65 -1.73
N GLU A 77 5.87 -18.83 -1.16
CA GLU A 77 5.16 -20.11 -1.14
C GLU A 77 4.78 -20.59 -2.55
N GLU A 78 4.25 -19.71 -3.40
CA GLU A 78 3.94 -20.03 -4.80
C GLU A 78 5.21 -20.43 -5.57
N ARG A 79 6.32 -19.70 -5.39
CA ARG A 79 7.61 -20.08 -6.00
C ARG A 79 8.12 -21.41 -5.47
N ALA A 80 7.99 -21.68 -4.17
CA ALA A 80 8.42 -22.94 -3.57
C ALA A 80 7.59 -24.12 -4.09
N GLN A 81 6.28 -23.95 -4.27
CA GLN A 81 5.41 -24.96 -4.87
C GLN A 81 5.72 -25.19 -6.35
N ASN A 82 5.92 -24.12 -7.13
CA ASN A 82 6.24 -24.23 -8.56
C ASN A 82 7.62 -24.88 -8.80
N SER A 83 8.60 -24.58 -7.92
CA SER A 83 9.92 -25.25 -7.91
C SER A 83 9.80 -26.75 -7.63
N ARG A 84 8.86 -27.15 -6.75
CA ARG A 84 8.62 -28.56 -6.39
C ARG A 84 7.84 -29.32 -7.46
N GLY A 85 6.97 -28.64 -8.22
CA GLY A 85 6.20 -29.21 -9.33
C GLY A 85 6.99 -29.41 -10.63
N THR A 86 8.20 -28.84 -10.75
CA THR A 86 9.06 -28.94 -11.94
C THR A 86 10.16 -30.02 -11.78
N ALA A 87 9.91 -31.07 -11.00
CA ALA A 87 10.75 -32.27 -11.06
C ALA A 87 10.51 -32.97 -12.42
N PRO A 88 11.51 -33.07 -13.31
CA PRO A 88 11.35 -33.78 -14.57
C PRO A 88 11.17 -35.28 -14.29
N GLN A 89 10.10 -35.86 -14.82
CA GLN A 89 9.98 -37.30 -15.07
C GLN A 89 10.48 -37.56 -16.49
#